data_AF-A0A6I5NYI2-F1
#
_entry.id   AF-A0A6I5NYI2-F1
#
_cell.length_a   1.000
_cell.length_b   1.000
_cell.length_c   1.000
_cell.angle_alpha   90.00
_cell.angle_beta   90.00
_cell.angle_gamma   90.00
#
_symmetry.space_group_name_H-M   'P 1'
#
loop_
_entity.id
_entity.type
_entity.pdbx_description
1 polymer ?
#
loop_
_entity_poly.entity_id
_entity_poly.type
_entity_poly.pdbx_seq_one_letter_code
_entity_poly.pdbx_strand_id
1 'polypeptide(L)'
;MRLPAFLGIALLGTLSLGACSALITGGAAEASKVGFDPSRKAVPDLDAEDYGLDGTLSQADVLAMTYLEWPQSYDAVSGRFGFPAKRNESTDYYQTPGGQWVAVFYDGAVATGYSISDSQ
;
A
#
# COMPACT_ATOMS: atom_id res chain seq x y z
N MET A 1 -34.92 60.04 -2.14
CA MET A 1 -35.20 60.44 -0.74
C MET A 1 -35.30 59.18 0.12
N ARG A 2 -34.38 59.08 1.10
CA ARG A 2 -34.51 58.52 2.46
C ARG A 2 -34.80 57.01 2.69
N LEU A 3 -33.73 56.25 2.98
CA LEU A 3 -33.58 55.38 4.17
C LEU A 3 -33.46 56.26 5.47
N PRO A 4 -33.37 55.76 6.74
CA PRO A 4 -33.41 54.39 7.33
C PRO A 4 -34.19 54.27 8.69
N ALA A 5 -34.24 53.07 9.29
CA ALA A 5 -34.19 52.76 10.75
C ALA A 5 -34.07 51.22 10.90
N PHE A 6 -33.03 50.54 11.40
CA PHE A 6 -32.16 50.60 12.58
C PHE A 6 -32.85 50.47 13.95
N LEU A 7 -32.81 49.26 14.54
CA LEU A 7 -32.46 48.90 15.94
C LEU A 7 -32.92 47.44 16.18
N GLY A 8 -32.04 46.46 16.45
CA GLY A 8 -31.47 46.14 17.78
C GLY A 8 -31.98 44.73 18.19
N ILE A 9 -31.32 43.82 18.92
CA ILE A 9 -30.20 43.81 19.85
C ILE A 9 -29.65 42.35 19.87
N ALA A 10 -28.37 42.23 20.22
CA ALA A 10 -27.57 41.03 20.40
C ALA A 10 -28.18 39.93 21.29
N LEU A 11 -27.84 38.68 21.00
CA LEU A 11 -27.62 37.67 22.05
C LEU A 11 -26.26 37.00 21.81
N LEU A 12 -25.33 37.30 22.72
CA LEU A 12 -24.11 36.54 22.92
C LEU A 12 -24.48 35.09 23.27
N GLY A 13 -23.94 34.15 22.51
CA GLY A 13 -23.88 32.74 22.87
C GLY A 13 -22.44 32.25 22.71
N THR A 14 -21.54 32.75 23.55
CA THR A 14 -20.21 32.14 23.75
C THR A 14 -20.40 30.77 24.37
N LEU A 15 -20.37 29.72 23.54
CA LEU A 15 -20.22 28.35 24.01
C LEU A 15 -18.75 27.94 23.91
N SER A 16 -18.32 27.40 25.04
CA SER A 16 -16.96 27.24 25.53
C SER A 16 -16.06 26.39 24.64
N LEU A 17 -14.77 26.71 24.73
CA LEU A 17 -13.62 25.91 24.36
C LEU A 17 -13.85 24.41 24.57
N GLY A 18 -13.74 23.66 23.48
CA GLY A 18 -13.52 22.22 23.48
C GLY A 18 -12.44 21.89 22.45
N ALA A 19 -11.28 22.56 22.53
CA ALA A 19 -10.12 22.20 21.72
C ALA A 19 -9.52 20.89 22.24
N CYS A 20 -10.16 19.77 21.92
CA CYS A 20 -9.49 18.47 21.85
C CYS A 20 -8.74 18.42 20.52
N SER A 21 -7.66 19.19 20.38
CA SER A 21 -6.68 18.94 19.34
C SER A 21 -5.63 18.03 19.93
N ALA A 22 -5.82 16.75 19.62
CA ALA A 22 -5.03 15.63 20.04
C ALA A 22 -3.53 15.94 20.03
N LEU A 23 -2.90 15.50 21.10
CA LEU A 23 -1.49 15.24 21.24
C LEU A 23 -0.91 14.75 19.89
N ILE A 24 -0.10 15.57 19.23
CA ILE A 24 0.80 15.10 18.18
C ILE A 24 1.88 14.32 18.92
N THR A 25 1.59 13.05 19.20
CA THR A 25 2.59 12.09 19.64
C THR A 25 2.25 10.80 18.96
N GLY A 26 2.95 10.57 17.87
CA GLY A 26 2.81 9.40 17.05
C GLY A 26 3.87 9.54 15.98
N GLY A 27 5.13 9.27 16.36
CA GLY A 27 6.09 8.83 15.36
C GLY A 27 5.39 7.79 14.51
N ALA A 28 5.63 7.83 13.20
CA ALA A 28 5.16 6.82 12.28
C ALA A 28 5.70 5.46 12.76
N ALA A 29 4.96 4.83 13.68
CA ALA A 29 5.03 3.42 13.91
C ALA A 29 4.49 2.86 12.62
N GLU A 30 5.41 2.48 11.73
CA GLU A 30 5.09 1.66 10.58
C GLU A 30 4.26 0.51 11.14
N ALA A 31 2.95 0.55 10.88
CA ALA A 31 2.14 -0.62 11.07
C ALA A 31 2.86 -1.67 10.24
N SER A 32 3.42 -2.69 10.89
CA SER A 32 3.95 -3.86 10.21
C SER A 32 2.80 -4.34 9.35
N LYS A 33 2.87 -4.02 8.06
CA LYS A 33 1.80 -4.32 7.12
C LYS A 33 1.76 -5.84 7.09
N VAL A 34 0.67 -6.44 7.56
CA VAL A 34 0.51 -7.89 7.57
C VAL A 34 0.82 -8.40 6.17
N GLY A 35 1.73 -9.37 6.05
CA GLY A 35 2.22 -9.89 4.76
C GLY A 35 3.41 -9.15 4.15
N PHE A 36 3.82 -7.97 4.60
CA PHE A 36 5.07 -7.35 4.16
C PHE A 36 6.25 -7.86 5.00
N ASP A 37 7.23 -8.48 4.35
CA ASP A 37 8.44 -9.01 4.99
C ASP A 37 9.71 -8.52 4.28
N PRO A 38 10.30 -7.39 4.72
CA PRO A 38 11.51 -6.84 4.10
C PRO A 38 12.76 -7.68 4.37
N SER A 39 12.70 -8.69 5.25
CA SER A 39 13.84 -9.60 5.48
C SER A 39 14.02 -10.61 4.35
N ARG A 40 12.97 -10.85 3.56
CA ARG A 40 13.01 -11.73 2.39
C ARG A 40 13.45 -10.96 1.16
N LYS A 41 14.36 -11.55 0.39
CA LYS A 41 14.90 -10.91 -0.82
C LYS A 41 13.83 -10.82 -1.91
N ALA A 42 13.66 -9.62 -2.45
CA ALA A 42 12.75 -9.38 -3.56
C ALA A 42 13.41 -9.52 -4.95
N VAL A 43 14.73 -9.50 -5.03
CA VAL A 43 15.47 -9.70 -6.30
C VAL A 43 15.41 -11.19 -6.68
N PRO A 44 15.11 -11.53 -7.94
CA PRO A 44 15.12 -12.92 -8.43
C PRO A 44 16.45 -13.63 -8.16
N ASP A 45 16.37 -14.89 -7.72
CA ASP A 45 17.53 -15.76 -7.58
C ASP A 45 17.89 -16.45 -8.91
N LEU A 46 18.90 -17.32 -8.88
CA LEU A 46 19.40 -18.02 -10.08
C LEU A 46 18.42 -19.08 -10.60
N ASP A 47 17.46 -19.52 -9.77
CA ASP A 47 16.46 -20.52 -10.11
C ASP A 47 15.16 -19.89 -10.63
N ALA A 48 15.09 -18.55 -10.66
CA ALA A 48 13.94 -17.81 -11.20
C ALA A 48 13.99 -17.72 -12.73
N GLU A 49 13.05 -18.43 -13.37
CA GLU A 49 12.90 -18.47 -14.82
C GLU A 49 12.04 -17.31 -15.33
N ASP A 50 12.25 -16.91 -16.58
CA ASP A 50 11.38 -15.94 -17.24
C ASP A 50 9.99 -16.53 -17.44
N TYR A 51 8.96 -15.83 -16.97
CA TYR A 51 7.58 -16.25 -17.17
C TYR A 51 7.11 -15.98 -18.61
N GLY A 52 7.85 -15.16 -19.37
CA GLY A 52 7.54 -14.78 -20.75
C GLY A 52 6.49 -13.68 -20.88
N LEU A 53 6.12 -13.02 -19.77
CA LEU A 53 5.21 -11.89 -19.72
C LEU A 53 5.92 -10.68 -19.09
N ASP A 54 5.36 -9.49 -19.31
CA ASP A 54 5.98 -8.22 -18.88
C ASP A 54 6.19 -8.16 -17.36
N GLY A 55 5.16 -8.54 -16.58
CA GLY A 55 5.24 -8.57 -15.12
C GLY A 55 5.54 -7.21 -14.48
N THR A 56 5.20 -6.12 -15.15
CA THR A 56 5.34 -4.77 -14.61
C THR A 56 4.17 -4.41 -13.71
N LEU A 57 4.46 -3.92 -12.51
CA LEU A 57 3.50 -3.31 -11.58
C LEU A 57 3.58 -1.80 -11.63
N SER A 58 2.42 -1.14 -11.73
CA SER A 58 2.34 0.29 -11.50
C SER A 58 2.54 0.61 -10.01
N GLN A 59 2.82 1.88 -9.69
CA GLN A 59 2.83 2.30 -8.27
C GLN A 59 1.48 2.09 -7.58
N ALA A 60 0.37 2.18 -8.33
CA ALA A 60 -0.96 1.90 -7.78
C ALA A 60 -1.13 0.42 -7.42
N ASP A 61 -0.52 -0.49 -8.20
CA ASP A 61 -0.54 -1.93 -7.92
C ASP A 61 0.28 -2.27 -6.69
N VAL A 62 1.47 -1.69 -6.57
CA VAL A 62 2.31 -1.82 -5.37
C VAL A 62 1.57 -1.29 -4.14
N LEU A 63 0.92 -0.13 -4.25
CA LEU A 63 0.10 0.42 -3.17
C LEU A 63 -1.06 -0.52 -2.81
N ALA A 64 -1.78 -1.02 -3.81
CA ALA A 64 -2.88 -1.96 -3.62
C ALA A 64 -2.44 -3.25 -2.93
N MET A 65 -1.26 -3.78 -3.27
CA MET A 65 -0.66 -4.95 -2.62
C MET A 65 -0.48 -4.73 -1.11
N THR A 66 -0.19 -3.48 -0.70
CA THR A 66 -0.02 -3.12 0.71
C THR A 66 -1.31 -3.12 1.53
N TYR A 67 -2.47 -3.22 0.87
CA TYR A 67 -3.80 -3.27 1.49
C TYR A 67 -4.48 -4.64 1.36
N LEU A 68 -3.79 -5.65 0.82
CA LEU A 68 -4.33 -7.00 0.78
C LEU A 68 -4.39 -7.61 2.18
N GLU A 69 -5.47 -8.35 2.43
CA GLU A 69 -5.61 -9.17 3.64
C GLU A 69 -4.88 -10.50 3.43
N TRP A 70 -3.59 -10.57 3.75
CA TRP A 70 -2.82 -11.80 3.59
C TRP A 70 -3.27 -12.89 4.59
N PRO A 71 -3.27 -14.17 4.20
CA PRO A 71 -2.81 -14.73 2.93
C PRO A 71 -3.82 -14.59 1.77
N GLN A 72 -3.33 -14.70 0.54
CA GLN A 72 -4.14 -14.63 -0.69
C GLN A 72 -3.96 -15.91 -1.53
N SER A 73 -4.91 -16.25 -2.39
CA SER A 73 -4.70 -17.34 -3.36
C SER A 73 -3.86 -16.86 -4.54
N TYR A 74 -3.18 -17.80 -5.22
CA TYR A 74 -2.50 -17.50 -6.50
C TYR A 74 -3.43 -16.82 -7.52
N ASP A 75 -4.65 -17.31 -7.67
CA ASP A 75 -5.63 -16.74 -8.61
C ASP A 75 -6.04 -15.31 -8.24
N ALA A 76 -6.11 -14.99 -6.93
CA ALA A 76 -6.42 -13.64 -6.47
C ALA A 76 -5.27 -12.67 -6.75
N VAL A 77 -4.02 -13.10 -6.52
CA VAL A 77 -2.82 -12.30 -6.83
C VAL A 77 -2.71 -12.08 -8.32
N SER A 78 -2.71 -13.15 -9.11
CA SER A 78 -2.54 -13.08 -10.56
C SER A 78 -3.72 -12.42 -11.28
N GLY A 79 -4.95 -12.61 -10.78
CA GLY A 79 -6.13 -11.93 -11.30
C GLY A 79 -6.12 -10.41 -11.06
N ARG A 80 -5.47 -9.95 -9.98
CA ARG A 80 -5.37 -8.52 -9.65
C ARG A 80 -4.18 -7.84 -10.31
N PHE A 81 -3.02 -8.49 -10.30
CA PHE A 81 -1.75 -7.88 -10.69
C PHE A 81 -1.18 -8.40 -12.01
N GLY A 82 -1.85 -9.37 -12.63
CA GLY A 82 -1.33 -10.08 -13.78
C GLY A 82 -0.30 -11.14 -13.39
N PHE A 83 0.40 -11.65 -14.38
CA PHE A 83 1.42 -12.67 -14.20
C PHE A 83 2.80 -12.03 -13.92
N PRO A 84 3.69 -12.73 -13.22
CA PRO A 84 5.02 -12.19 -12.92
C PRO A 84 5.91 -12.10 -14.15
N ALA A 85 7.01 -11.36 -14.02
CA ALA A 85 8.09 -11.30 -15.00
C ALA A 85 8.97 -12.56 -14.91
N LYS A 86 9.27 -12.97 -13.67
CA LYS A 86 10.04 -14.18 -13.34
C LYS A 86 9.36 -14.99 -12.25
N ARG A 87 9.61 -16.29 -12.23
CA ARG A 87 9.04 -17.21 -11.23
C ARG A 87 10.02 -18.32 -10.88
N ASN A 88 10.05 -18.69 -9.59
CA ASN A 88 10.59 -19.97 -9.15
C ASN A 88 9.51 -20.79 -8.41
N GLU A 89 9.90 -21.89 -7.76
CA GLU A 89 8.96 -22.83 -7.10
C GLU A 89 8.04 -22.16 -6.07
N SER A 90 8.49 -21.08 -5.42
CA SER A 90 7.78 -20.48 -4.28
C SER A 90 7.66 -18.96 -4.35
N THR A 91 8.07 -18.33 -5.45
CA THR A 91 8.12 -16.88 -5.55
C THR A 91 7.77 -16.38 -6.95
N ASP A 92 6.91 -15.38 -6.98
CA ASP A 92 6.59 -14.60 -8.17
C ASP A 92 7.32 -13.25 -8.09
N TYR A 93 8.03 -12.88 -9.15
CA TYR A 93 8.81 -11.64 -9.20
C TYR A 93 8.25 -10.69 -10.26
N TYR A 94 7.98 -9.47 -9.84
CA TYR A 94 7.46 -8.38 -10.67
C TYR A 94 8.45 -7.20 -10.66
N GLN A 95 8.41 -6.37 -11.69
CA GLN A 95 9.20 -5.14 -11.74
C GLN A 95 8.32 -3.90 -11.63
N THR A 96 8.82 -2.83 -11.03
CA THR A 96 8.21 -1.51 -11.17
C THR A 96 8.94 -0.71 -12.26
N PRO A 97 8.31 0.32 -12.85
CA PRO A 97 8.99 1.23 -13.78
C PRO A 97 10.22 1.94 -13.18
N GLY A 98 10.33 1.97 -11.85
CA GLY A 98 11.49 2.51 -11.13
C GLY A 98 12.65 1.53 -10.98
N GLY A 99 12.57 0.33 -11.59
CA GLY A 99 13.62 -0.69 -11.53
C GLY A 99 13.66 -1.48 -10.22
N GLN A 100 12.68 -1.30 -9.32
CA GLN A 100 12.56 -2.11 -8.12
C GLN A 100 11.91 -3.45 -8.44
N TRP A 101 12.34 -4.49 -7.74
CA TRP A 101 11.69 -5.78 -7.75
C TRP A 101 10.66 -5.88 -6.63
N VAL A 102 9.53 -6.51 -6.93
CA VAL A 102 8.51 -6.90 -5.95
C VAL A 102 8.38 -8.41 -6.01
N ALA A 103 8.63 -9.09 -4.90
CA ALA A 103 8.46 -10.53 -4.80
C ALA A 103 7.21 -10.86 -4.00
N VAL A 104 6.39 -11.77 -4.50
CA VAL A 104 5.26 -12.38 -3.79
C VAL A 104 5.62 -13.82 -3.47
N PHE A 105 5.48 -14.21 -2.21
CA PHE A 105 5.95 -15.50 -1.71
C PHE A 105 4.81 -16.47 -1.45
N TYR A 106 5.03 -17.74 -1.74
CA TYR A 106 4.03 -18.79 -1.67
C TYR A 106 4.41 -19.92 -0.72
N ASP A 107 3.40 -20.46 -0.05
CA ASP A 107 3.39 -21.78 0.57
C ASP A 107 2.35 -22.64 -0.17
N GLY A 108 2.84 -23.50 -1.08
CA GLY A 108 1.98 -24.17 -2.06
C GLY A 108 1.26 -23.17 -2.97
N ALA A 109 -0.07 -23.23 -3.02
CA ALA A 109 -0.90 -22.32 -3.83
C ALA A 109 -1.30 -21.02 -3.10
N VAL A 110 -0.78 -20.81 -1.89
CA VAL A 110 -1.17 -19.71 -1.01
C VAL A 110 -0.06 -18.67 -0.96
N ALA A 111 -0.36 -17.46 -1.40
CA ALA A 111 0.52 -16.31 -1.28
C ALA A 111 0.48 -15.81 0.17
N THR A 112 1.63 -15.82 0.84
CA THR A 112 1.79 -15.55 2.28
C THR A 112 2.21 -14.11 2.57
N GLY A 113 2.77 -13.43 1.57
CA GLY A 113 3.27 -12.08 1.72
C GLY A 113 4.08 -11.62 0.53
N TYR A 114 4.73 -10.47 0.69
CA TYR A 114 5.54 -9.83 -0.32
C TYR A 114 6.73 -9.06 0.28
N SER A 115 7.71 -8.76 -0.57
CA SER A 115 8.85 -7.89 -0.28
C SER A 115 9.13 -6.98 -1.49
N ILE A 116 9.81 -5.86 -1.24
CA ILE A 116 10.22 -4.90 -2.28
C ILE A 116 11.72 -4.68 -2.13
N SER A 117 12.45 -4.68 -3.24
CA SER A 117 13.88 -4.38 -3.23
C SER A 117 14.12 -2.89 -2.97
N ASP A 118 15.29 -2.58 -2.42
CA ASP A 118 15.78 -1.21 -2.43
C ASP A 118 15.81 -0.66 -3.87
N SER A 119 15.58 0.65 -4.01
CA SER A 119 15.74 1.34 -5.28
C SER A 119 17.21 1.28 -5.71
N GLN A 120 17.45 0.87 -6.96
CA GLN A 120 18.77 0.92 -7.60
C GLN A 120 19.20 2.36 -7.89
#